data_AF-A0A0D0E0E1-F1
#
_entry.id   AF-A0A0D0E0E1-F1
#
_cell.length_a   1.000
_cell.length_b   1.000
_cell.length_c   1.000
_cell.angle_alpha   90.00
_cell.angle_beta   90.00
_cell.angle_gamma   90.00
#
_symmetry.space_group_name_H-M   'P 1'
#
loop_
_entity.id
_entity.type
_entity.pdbx_description
1 polymer ?
#
loop_
_entity_poly.entity_id
_entity_poly.type
_entity_poly.pdbx_seq_one_letter_code
_entity_poly.pdbx_strand_id
1 'polypeptide(L)'
;MEVVKWFNNHSHALRMLHEVQQEKFGATLALILPVLMCWMSHHFSVMWLLDLELAFKKLMLSAAGDRTVVQVINILQKIRLKKYFIKYHLEPLVIAVNVTRSDSGCLDVVLGALANLYQTFMDPTLDQQVCAAVHASLEKCWAKADQPIFILVTVFNPYIQTSCFAISSPLQHFNHIWNLVQMAYV
;
A
#
# COMPACT_ATOMS: atom_id res chain seq x y z
N MET A 1 7.35 12.79 8.33
CA MET A 1 6.43 12.80 9.49
C MET A 1 6.54 14.05 10.35
N GLU A 2 7.74 14.59 10.58
CA GLU A 2 7.92 15.72 11.50
C GLU A 2 7.05 16.93 11.16
N VAL A 3 6.80 17.22 9.87
CA VAL A 3 5.87 18.29 9.44
C VAL A 3 4.45 18.04 9.96
N VAL A 4 3.90 16.83 9.75
CA VAL A 4 2.56 16.47 10.24
C VAL A 4 2.51 16.59 11.76
N LYS A 5 3.50 16.05 12.46
CA LYS A 5 3.59 16.12 13.92
C LYS A 5 3.66 17.58 14.41
N TRP A 6 4.43 18.42 13.72
CA TRP A 6 4.56 19.83 14.06
C TRP A 6 3.22 20.56 13.90
N PHE A 7 2.56 20.46 12.74
CA PHE A 7 1.27 21.12 12.52
C PHE A 7 0.20 20.64 13.50
N ASN A 8 0.12 19.33 13.76
CA ASN A 8 -0.85 18.78 14.71
C ASN A 8 -0.62 19.28 16.16
N ASN A 9 0.58 19.76 16.49
CA ASN A 9 0.91 20.33 17.79
C ASN A 9 0.85 21.87 17.83
N HIS A 10 0.60 22.55 16.70
CA HIS A 10 0.55 24.02 16.61
C HIS A 10 -0.80 24.47 16.07
N SER A 11 -1.79 24.57 16.96
CA SER A 11 -3.19 24.86 16.63
C SER A 11 -3.38 26.12 15.77
N HIS A 12 -2.59 27.17 16.04
CA HIS A 12 -2.61 28.39 15.24
C HIS A 12 -2.20 28.14 13.78
N ALA A 13 -1.06 27.47 13.56
CA ALA A 13 -0.56 27.17 12.23
C ALA A 13 -1.47 26.19 11.48
N LEU A 14 -2.03 25.20 12.19
CA LEU A 14 -3.01 24.26 11.64
C LEU A 14 -4.28 24.98 11.18
N ARG A 15 -4.79 25.92 11.98
CA ARG A 15 -5.94 26.74 11.61
C ARG A 15 -5.68 27.56 10.35
N MET A 16 -4.54 28.24 10.26
CA MET A 16 -4.20 29.00 9.04
C MET A 16 -4.09 28.08 7.82
N LEU A 17 -3.53 26.88 7.99
CA LEU A 17 -3.49 25.89 6.92
C LEU A 17 -4.90 25.46 6.50
N HIS A 18 -5.82 25.24 7.45
CA HIS A 18 -7.21 24.89 7.15
C HIS A 18 -7.94 26.01 6.38
N GLU A 19 -7.73 27.27 6.76
CA GLU A 19 -8.30 28.44 6.06
C GLU A 19 -7.82 28.49 4.60
N VAL A 20 -6.50 28.33 4.38
CA VAL A 20 -5.91 28.29 3.04
C VAL A 20 -6.41 27.09 2.23
N GLN A 21 -6.61 25.94 2.86
CA GLN A 21 -7.19 24.76 2.22
C GLN A 21 -8.63 24.99 1.79
N GLN A 22 -9.46 25.55 2.67
CA GLN A 22 -10.86 25.85 2.36
C GLN A 22 -10.99 26.82 1.20
N GLU A 23 -10.19 27.89 1.21
CA GLU A 23 -10.19 28.88 0.13
C GLU A 23 -9.75 28.27 -1.22
N LYS A 24 -8.82 27.30 -1.20
CA LYS A 24 -8.21 26.77 -2.43
C LYS A 24 -8.90 25.52 -2.98
N PHE A 25 -9.40 24.66 -2.10
CA PHE A 25 -9.89 23.33 -2.43
C PHE A 25 -11.36 23.11 -2.05
N GLY A 26 -11.98 24.04 -1.30
CA GLY A 26 -13.36 23.89 -0.80
C GLY A 26 -13.53 22.78 0.24
N ALA A 27 -12.42 22.19 0.71
CA ALA A 27 -12.39 21.11 1.68
C ALA A 27 -11.11 21.20 2.53
N THR A 28 -11.15 20.62 3.72
CA THR A 28 -9.99 20.50 4.60
C THR A 28 -9.61 19.03 4.73
N LEU A 29 -8.39 18.71 4.31
CA LEU A 29 -7.76 17.44 4.60
C LEU A 29 -7.10 17.51 5.98
N ALA A 30 -7.33 16.48 6.80
CA ALA A 30 -6.60 16.32 8.04
C ALA A 30 -5.12 15.99 7.76
N LEU A 31 -4.22 16.18 8.72
CA LEU A 31 -2.85 15.70 8.60
C LEU A 31 -2.71 14.38 9.38
N ILE A 32 -2.70 13.26 8.67
CA ILE A 32 -2.55 11.93 9.30
C ILE A 32 -1.13 11.78 9.81
N LEU A 33 -1.00 11.51 11.12
CA LEU A 33 0.23 10.99 11.70
C LEU A 33 0.31 9.50 11.40
N PRO A 34 1.35 9.04 10.68
CA PRO A 34 1.47 7.62 10.42
C PRO A 34 1.80 6.83 11.68
N VAL A 35 1.20 5.66 11.76
CA VAL A 35 1.45 4.64 12.76
C VAL A 35 2.52 3.70 12.22
N LEU A 36 3.58 3.48 13.00
CA LEU A 36 4.78 2.74 12.60
C LEU A 36 4.50 1.40 11.91
N MET A 37 3.47 0.67 12.35
CA MET A 37 3.13 -0.66 11.84
C MET A 37 2.09 -0.65 10.70
N CYS A 38 1.57 0.52 10.30
CA CYS A 38 0.46 0.62 9.35
C CYS A 38 0.90 1.36 8.08
N TRP A 39 1.36 0.61 7.06
CA TRP A 39 1.80 1.16 5.78
C TRP A 39 0.78 2.08 5.10
N MET A 40 -0.51 1.82 5.28
CA MET A 40 -1.59 2.69 4.79
C MET A 40 -1.51 4.09 5.38
N SER A 41 -1.31 4.20 6.71
CA SER A 41 -1.18 5.50 7.37
C SER A 41 0.03 6.28 6.87
N HIS A 42 1.13 5.57 6.54
CA HIS A 42 2.32 6.18 5.94
C HIS A 42 2.01 6.68 4.53
N HIS A 43 1.39 5.85 3.70
CA HIS A 43 0.99 6.23 2.34
C HIS A 43 0.06 7.45 2.35
N PHE A 44 -1.04 7.41 3.11
CA PHE A 44 -1.99 8.53 3.18
C PHE A 44 -1.37 9.80 3.73
N SER A 45 -0.53 9.70 4.76
CA SER A 45 0.18 10.86 5.30
C SER A 45 1.04 11.55 4.25
N VAL A 46 1.78 10.80 3.43
CA VAL A 46 2.62 11.42 2.40
C VAL A 46 1.81 11.89 1.20
N MET A 47 0.79 11.12 0.77
CA MET A 47 -0.12 11.53 -0.30
C MET A 47 -0.82 12.86 0.03
N TRP A 48 -1.38 12.98 1.23
CA TRP A 48 -2.05 14.20 1.66
C TRP A 48 -1.09 15.39 1.76
N LEU A 49 0.15 15.19 2.21
CA LEU A 49 1.16 16.26 2.17
C LEU A 49 1.47 16.73 0.75
N LEU A 50 1.46 15.84 -0.24
CA LEU A 50 1.65 16.19 -1.65
C LEU A 50 0.44 16.94 -2.21
N ASP A 51 -0.78 16.51 -1.91
CA ASP A 51 -2.01 17.19 -2.34
C ASP A 51 -2.11 18.59 -1.75
N LEU A 52 -1.64 18.76 -0.51
CA LEU A 52 -1.61 20.04 0.19
C LEU A 52 -0.44 20.94 -0.19
N GLU A 53 0.47 20.54 -1.09
CA GLU A 53 1.66 21.32 -1.48
C GLU A 53 1.29 22.76 -1.86
N LEU A 54 0.21 22.90 -2.62
CA LEU A 54 -0.28 24.17 -3.12
C LEU A 54 -0.88 25.07 -2.02
N ALA A 55 -1.47 24.49 -0.98
CA ALA A 55 -1.93 25.24 0.20
C ALA A 55 -0.74 25.65 1.05
N PHE A 56 0.22 24.73 1.26
CA PHE A 56 1.45 25.05 1.97
C PHE A 56 2.16 26.24 1.33
N LYS A 57 2.36 26.26 0.00
CA LYS A 57 2.99 27.39 -0.71
C LYS A 57 2.26 28.72 -0.50
N LYS A 58 0.92 28.72 -0.53
CA LYS A 58 0.12 29.94 -0.36
C LYS A 58 0.23 30.48 1.07
N LEU A 59 0.17 29.58 2.06
CA LEU A 59 0.40 29.91 3.47
C LEU A 59 1.75 30.63 3.69
N MET A 60 2.76 30.33 2.88
CA MET A 60 4.11 30.94 2.99
C MET A 60 4.15 32.36 2.44
N LEU A 61 3.42 32.63 1.35
CA LEU A 61 3.32 33.98 0.79
C LEU A 61 2.65 34.92 1.78
N SER A 62 1.72 34.43 2.59
CA SER A 62 1.07 35.19 3.67
C SER A 62 1.88 35.27 4.97
N ALA A 63 2.90 34.42 5.17
CA ALA A 63 3.66 34.30 6.42
C ALA A 63 5.15 34.65 6.27
N ALA A 64 5.48 35.53 5.32
CA ALA A 64 6.86 35.90 4.99
C ALA A 64 7.64 36.39 6.22
N GLY A 65 8.57 35.56 6.73
CA GLY A 65 9.47 35.89 7.85
C GLY A 65 9.62 34.79 8.91
N ASP A 66 8.73 33.80 8.97
CA ASP A 66 8.80 32.75 9.98
C ASP A 66 9.78 31.62 9.57
N ARG A 67 10.85 31.45 10.37
CA ARG A 67 11.89 30.40 10.16
C ARG A 67 11.30 28.99 10.10
N THR A 68 10.16 28.78 10.74
CA THR A 68 9.48 27.49 10.81
C THR A 68 8.85 27.10 9.46
N VAL A 69 8.39 28.09 8.71
CA VAL A 69 7.83 27.93 7.35
C VAL A 69 8.92 27.48 6.37
N VAL A 70 10.15 27.99 6.51
CA VAL A 70 11.30 27.60 5.68
C VAL A 70 11.70 26.13 5.91
N GLN A 71 11.63 25.64 7.15
CA GLN A 71 11.89 24.22 7.46
C GLN A 71 10.84 23.30 6.81
N VAL A 72 9.56 23.71 6.84
CA VAL A 72 8.47 22.99 6.17
C VAL A 72 8.69 22.93 4.65
N ILE A 73 9.17 23.99 4.00
CA ILE A 73 9.54 23.97 2.55
C ILE A 73 10.60 22.91 2.28
N ASN A 74 11.69 22.92 3.03
CA ASN A 74 12.79 21.98 2.80
C ASN A 74 12.32 20.54 2.96
N ILE A 75 11.40 20.28 3.88
CA ILE A 75 10.81 18.96 4.06
C ILE A 75 9.84 18.62 2.93
N LEU A 76 8.98 19.56 2.50
CA LEU A 76 8.05 19.35 1.37
C LEU A 76 8.79 19.15 0.05
N GLN A 77 9.88 19.87 -0.21
CA GLN A 77 10.75 19.66 -1.37
C GLN A 77 11.40 18.27 -1.33
N LYS A 78 11.91 17.86 -0.16
CA LYS A 78 12.41 16.48 0.05
C LYS A 78 11.32 15.42 -0.16
N ILE A 79 10.08 15.70 0.23
CA ILE A 79 8.93 14.79 0.03
C ILE A 79 8.51 14.74 -1.44
N ARG A 80 8.54 15.87 -2.16
CA ARG A 80 8.22 15.94 -3.59
C ARG A 80 9.19 15.10 -4.43
N LEU A 81 10.48 15.10 -4.05
CA LEU A 81 11.49 14.20 -4.62
C LEU A 81 11.21 12.72 -4.32
N LYS A 82 10.41 12.43 -3.29
CA LYS A 82 9.99 11.07 -2.89
C LYS A 82 8.63 10.66 -3.46
N LYS A 83 8.04 11.41 -4.40
CA LYS A 83 6.80 10.97 -5.09
C LYS A 83 7.00 9.61 -5.78
N TYR A 84 8.16 9.41 -6.39
CA TYR A 84 8.59 8.12 -6.92
C TYR A 84 8.59 7.04 -5.83
N PHE A 85 9.11 7.36 -4.65
CA PHE A 85 9.18 6.41 -3.55
C PHE A 85 7.79 5.94 -3.11
N ILE A 86 6.83 6.84 -2.97
CA ILE A 86 5.45 6.48 -2.56
C ILE A 86 4.80 5.59 -3.61
N LYS A 87 4.88 6.00 -4.88
CA LYS A 87 4.22 5.32 -5.99
C LYS A 87 4.76 3.91 -6.20
N TYR A 88 6.07 3.75 -6.12
CA TYR A 88 6.69 2.48 -6.49
C TYR A 88 7.03 1.57 -5.30
N HIS A 89 7.13 2.09 -4.07
CA HIS A 89 7.39 1.26 -2.89
C HIS A 89 6.20 1.14 -1.92
N LEU A 90 5.45 2.21 -1.66
CA LEU A 90 4.37 2.17 -0.66
C LEU A 90 3.03 1.75 -1.26
N GLU A 91 2.69 2.25 -2.43
CA GLU A 91 1.40 1.96 -3.08
C GLU A 91 1.17 0.46 -3.33
N PRO A 92 2.14 -0.34 -3.83
CA PRO A 92 1.93 -1.78 -3.98
C PRO A 92 1.57 -2.48 -2.66
N LEU A 93 2.25 -2.10 -1.57
CA LEU A 93 1.99 -2.63 -0.23
C LEU A 93 0.58 -2.26 0.27
N VAL A 94 0.14 -1.03 0.00
CA VAL A 94 -1.20 -0.57 0.36
C VAL A 94 -2.28 -1.32 -0.41
N ILE A 95 -2.10 -1.51 -1.71
CA ILE A 95 -3.03 -2.27 -2.55
C ILE A 95 -3.16 -3.70 -2.02
N ALA A 96 -2.04 -4.37 -1.76
CA ALA A 96 -2.05 -5.73 -1.22
C ALA A 96 -2.76 -5.82 0.13
N VAL A 97 -2.51 -4.88 1.05
CA VAL A 97 -3.21 -4.82 2.34
C VAL A 97 -4.72 -4.59 2.16
N ASN A 98 -5.14 -3.70 1.26
CA ASN A 98 -6.57 -3.45 1.02
C ASN A 98 -7.27 -4.66 0.43
N VAL A 99 -6.65 -5.32 -0.56
CA VAL A 99 -7.19 -6.51 -1.21
C VAL A 99 -7.33 -7.67 -0.21
N THR A 100 -6.31 -7.90 0.61
CA THR A 100 -6.31 -8.97 1.63
C THR A 100 -7.24 -8.70 2.81
N ARG A 101 -7.60 -7.43 3.06
CA ARG A 101 -8.55 -7.02 4.10
C ARG A 101 -10.00 -6.90 3.62
N SER A 102 -10.26 -7.14 2.34
CA SER A 102 -11.64 -7.14 1.82
C SER A 102 -12.46 -8.21 2.52
N ASP A 103 -13.74 -7.93 2.77
CA ASP A 103 -14.69 -8.92 3.32
C ASP A 103 -14.87 -10.13 2.39
N SER A 104 -14.42 -10.01 1.14
CA SER A 104 -14.37 -11.06 0.11
C SER A 104 -12.98 -11.72 -0.04
N GLY A 105 -12.09 -11.57 0.95
CA GLY A 105 -10.69 -12.00 0.88
C GLY A 105 -10.54 -13.52 0.83
N CYS A 106 -10.67 -14.09 -0.37
CA CYS A 106 -10.44 -15.52 -0.61
C CYS A 106 -8.93 -15.83 -0.67
N LEU A 107 -8.53 -17.06 -0.33
CA LEU A 107 -7.12 -17.43 -0.15
C LEU A 107 -6.30 -17.32 -1.45
N ASP A 108 -6.92 -17.56 -2.60
CA ASP A 108 -6.35 -17.29 -3.93
C ASP A 108 -6.04 -15.81 -4.14
N VAL A 109 -6.94 -14.91 -3.73
CA VAL A 109 -6.74 -13.46 -3.81
C VAL A 109 -5.58 -13.03 -2.92
N VAL A 110 -5.46 -13.62 -1.73
CA VAL A 110 -4.32 -13.39 -0.84
C VAL A 110 -3.01 -13.88 -1.46
N LEU A 111 -2.98 -15.09 -2.03
CA LEU A 111 -1.78 -15.60 -2.70
C LEU A 111 -1.41 -14.76 -3.92
N GLY A 112 -2.40 -14.35 -4.71
CA GLY A 112 -2.22 -13.46 -5.85
C GLY A 112 -1.63 -12.11 -5.44
N ALA A 113 -2.10 -11.52 -4.33
CA ALA A 113 -1.53 -10.30 -3.79
C ALA A 113 -0.06 -10.46 -3.35
N LEU A 114 0.27 -11.56 -2.68
CA LEU A 114 1.66 -11.88 -2.30
C LEU A 114 2.56 -12.08 -3.51
N ALA A 115 2.10 -12.84 -4.51
CA ALA A 115 2.85 -13.07 -5.75
C ALA A 115 3.07 -11.77 -6.54
N ASN A 116 2.04 -10.94 -6.66
CA ASN A 116 2.14 -9.64 -7.32
C ASN A 116 3.11 -8.70 -6.60
N LEU A 117 3.10 -8.67 -5.26
CA LEU A 117 4.10 -7.93 -4.49
C LEU A 117 5.50 -8.45 -4.79
N TYR A 118 5.71 -9.78 -4.72
CA TYR A 118 7.02 -10.37 -4.98
C TYR A 118 7.55 -9.92 -6.35
N GLN A 119 6.73 -10.05 -7.40
CA GLN A 119 7.05 -9.63 -8.77
C GLN A 119 7.33 -8.12 -8.87
N THR A 120 6.50 -7.28 -8.25
CA THR A 120 6.68 -5.82 -8.27
C THR A 120 8.04 -5.42 -7.72
N PHE A 121 8.48 -6.07 -6.64
CA PHE A 121 9.78 -5.81 -6.02
C PHE A 121 10.95 -6.57 -6.67
N MET A 122 10.72 -7.31 -7.76
CA MET A 122 11.82 -7.81 -8.61
C MET A 122 12.33 -6.76 -9.61
N ASP A 123 11.65 -5.61 -9.73
CA ASP A 123 12.04 -4.56 -10.66
C ASP A 123 13.44 -3.99 -10.29
N PRO A 124 14.44 -4.10 -11.19
CA PRO A 124 15.80 -3.62 -10.92
C PRO A 124 15.91 -2.10 -10.84
N THR A 125 14.90 -1.36 -11.30
CA THR A 125 14.87 0.12 -11.25
C THR A 125 14.54 0.67 -9.87
N LEU A 126 14.03 -0.17 -8.97
CA LEU A 126 13.68 0.19 -7.60
C LEU A 126 14.89 0.18 -6.67
N ASP A 127 14.75 0.84 -5.51
CA ASP A 127 15.75 0.77 -4.45
C ASP A 127 15.94 -0.69 -4.00
N GLN A 128 17.11 -1.23 -4.30
CA GLN A 128 17.44 -2.64 -4.09
C GLN A 128 17.52 -3.02 -2.60
N GLN A 129 17.86 -2.07 -1.72
CA GLN A 129 17.86 -2.34 -0.29
C GLN A 129 16.43 -2.52 0.23
N VAL A 130 15.50 -1.69 -0.27
CA VAL A 130 14.08 -1.82 0.05
C VAL A 130 13.51 -3.11 -0.54
N CYS A 131 13.83 -3.43 -1.80
CA CYS A 131 13.37 -4.66 -2.44
C CYS A 131 13.82 -5.90 -1.68
N ALA A 132 15.10 -5.99 -1.32
CA ALA A 132 15.63 -7.10 -0.54
C ALA A 132 14.93 -7.24 0.83
N ALA A 133 14.66 -6.13 1.52
CA ALA A 133 13.94 -6.15 2.79
C ALA A 133 12.48 -6.63 2.62
N VAL A 134 11.80 -6.19 1.56
CA VAL A 134 10.44 -6.63 1.23
C VAL A 134 10.42 -8.12 0.90
N HIS A 135 11.30 -8.60 0.02
CA HIS A 135 11.42 -10.03 -0.32
C HIS A 135 11.70 -10.88 0.92
N ALA A 136 12.66 -10.49 1.75
CA ALA A 136 12.96 -11.20 2.99
C ALA A 136 11.74 -11.26 3.93
N SER A 137 10.94 -10.18 3.99
CA SER A 137 9.70 -10.18 4.77
C SER A 137 8.63 -11.08 4.17
N LEU A 138 8.45 -11.06 2.84
CA LEU A 138 7.48 -11.91 2.15
C LEU A 138 7.83 -13.38 2.32
N GLU A 139 9.09 -13.77 2.10
CA GLU A 139 9.58 -15.14 2.28
C GLU A 139 9.40 -15.62 3.72
N LYS A 140 9.71 -14.76 4.70
CA LYS A 140 9.49 -15.09 6.11
C LYS A 140 8.01 -15.30 6.44
N CYS A 141 7.12 -14.50 5.86
CA CYS A 141 5.67 -14.67 6.04
C CYS A 141 5.19 -15.95 5.34
N TRP A 142 5.66 -16.20 4.12
CA TRP A 142 5.32 -17.39 3.34
C TRP A 142 5.78 -18.68 4.03
N ALA A 143 6.99 -18.71 4.59
CA ALA A 143 7.52 -19.85 5.33
C ALA A 143 6.69 -20.21 6.59
N LYS A 144 5.93 -19.25 7.12
CA LYS A 144 5.05 -19.46 8.28
C LYS A 144 3.60 -19.75 7.91
N ALA A 145 3.22 -19.53 6.65
CA ALA A 145 1.87 -19.75 6.19
C ALA A 145 1.59 -21.25 6.00
N ASP A 146 0.31 -21.61 6.02
CA ASP A 146 -0.14 -22.94 5.59
C ASP A 146 -0.08 -23.02 4.05
N GLN A 147 1.13 -23.09 3.50
CA GLN A 147 1.37 -23.02 2.06
C GLN A 147 0.49 -24.00 1.24
N PRO A 148 0.28 -25.26 1.68
CA PRO A 148 -0.59 -26.20 0.97
C PRO A 148 -1.99 -25.66 0.70
N ILE A 149 -2.66 -24.99 1.67
CA ILE A 149 -4.03 -24.50 1.44
C ILE A 149 -4.07 -23.37 0.42
N PHE A 150 -3.09 -22.45 0.45
CA PHE A 150 -3.00 -21.38 -0.54
C PHE A 150 -2.75 -21.92 -1.95
N ILE A 151 -1.86 -22.90 -2.08
CA ILE A 151 -1.57 -23.57 -3.35
C ILE A 151 -2.83 -24.29 -3.85
N LEU A 152 -3.49 -25.09 -3.00
CA LEU A 152 -4.69 -25.84 -3.39
C LEU A 152 -5.81 -24.92 -3.86
N VAL A 153 -6.13 -23.85 -3.12
CA VAL A 153 -7.19 -22.91 -3.52
C VAL A 153 -6.87 -22.24 -4.85
N THR A 154 -5.59 -21.97 -5.12
CA THR A 154 -5.15 -21.38 -6.39
C THR A 154 -5.24 -22.40 -7.54
N VAL A 155 -4.83 -23.64 -7.32
CA VAL A 155 -4.94 -24.74 -8.29
C VAL A 155 -6.40 -25.03 -8.64
N PHE A 156 -7.29 -24.96 -7.66
CA PHE A 156 -8.71 -25.20 -7.86
C PHE A 156 -9.49 -23.97 -8.30
N ASN A 157 -8.87 -22.80 -8.42
CA ASN A 157 -9.55 -21.63 -8.94
C ASN A 157 -9.75 -21.77 -10.47
N PRO A 158 -11.01 -21.89 -10.95
CA PRO A 158 -11.31 -22.10 -12.37
C PRO A 158 -10.93 -20.90 -13.27
N TYR A 159 -10.69 -19.73 -12.68
CA TYR A 159 -10.29 -18.51 -13.38
C TYR A 159 -8.77 -18.38 -13.53
N ILE A 160 -7.97 -19.03 -12.69
CA ILE A 160 -6.50 -18.95 -12.76
C ILE A 160 -5.95 -20.01 -13.73
N GLN A 161 -6.65 -21.15 -13.89
CA GLN A 161 -6.33 -22.20 -14.87
C GLN A 161 -4.84 -22.61 -14.87
N THR A 162 -4.24 -22.76 -13.69
CA THR A 162 -2.87 -23.28 -13.61
C THR A 162 -2.86 -24.73 -14.10
N SER A 163 -1.98 -25.03 -15.06
CA SER A 163 -1.74 -26.41 -15.52
C SER A 163 -0.89 -27.17 -14.50
N CYS A 164 -1.40 -27.30 -13.27
CA CYS A 164 -0.73 -28.04 -12.19
C CYS A 164 -0.93 -29.55 -12.30
N PHE A 165 -1.85 -29.98 -13.17
CA PHE A 165 -2.07 -31.37 -13.51
C PHE A 165 -1.49 -31.65 -14.90
N ALA A 166 -0.90 -32.84 -15.08
CA ALA A 166 -0.50 -33.32 -16.40
C ALA A 166 -1.70 -33.31 -17.35
N ILE A 167 -1.47 -33.08 -18.65
CA ILE A 167 -2.54 -33.02 -19.68
C ILE A 167 -3.38 -34.32 -19.72
N SER A 168 -2.79 -35.45 -19.34
CA SER A 168 -3.48 -36.74 -19.26
C SER A 168 -4.20 -36.98 -17.94
N SER A 169 -4.11 -36.07 -16.97
CA SER A 169 -4.68 -36.26 -15.64
C SER A 169 -6.19 -36.00 -15.66
N PRO A 170 -7.02 -36.91 -15.12
CA PRO A 170 -8.45 -36.66 -14.99
C PRO A 170 -8.73 -35.44 -14.09
N LEU A 171 -7.80 -35.10 -13.18
CA LEU A 171 -7.91 -33.97 -12.27
C LEU A 171 -7.74 -32.61 -12.95
N GLN A 172 -7.42 -32.56 -14.26
CA GLN A 172 -7.35 -31.30 -15.01
C GLN A 172 -8.73 -30.65 -15.17
N HIS A 173 -9.82 -31.44 -15.10
CA HIS A 173 -11.18 -30.95 -15.24
C HIS A 173 -11.90 -30.86 -13.90
N PHE A 174 -12.49 -29.70 -13.62
CA PHE A 174 -13.25 -29.44 -12.39
C PHE A 174 -14.30 -30.51 -12.09
N ASN A 175 -15.00 -31.02 -13.10
CA ASN A 175 -16.04 -32.06 -12.92
C ASN A 175 -15.51 -33.33 -12.24
N HIS A 176 -14.29 -33.76 -12.56
CA HIS A 176 -13.70 -34.95 -11.94
C HIS A 176 -13.26 -34.67 -10.50
N ILE A 177 -12.75 -33.47 -10.22
CA ILE A 177 -12.43 -33.04 -8.85
C ILE A 177 -13.72 -32.99 -8.01
N TRP A 178 -14.80 -32.44 -8.55
CA TRP A 178 -16.09 -32.36 -7.88
C TRP A 178 -16.65 -33.74 -7.54
N ASN A 179 -16.54 -34.71 -8.45
CA ASN A 179 -16.97 -36.08 -8.19
C ASN A 179 -16.20 -36.72 -7.02
N LEU A 180 -14.89 -36.46 -6.89
CA LEU A 180 -14.10 -36.94 -5.75
C LEU A 180 -14.54 -36.30 -4.43
N VAL A 181 -14.87 -35.01 -4.44
CA VAL A 181 -15.40 -34.31 -3.26
C VAL A 181 -16.74 -34.89 -2.85
N GLN A 182 -17.64 -35.14 -3.81
CA GLN A 182 -18.92 -35.81 -3.54
C GLN A 182 -18.70 -37.18 -2.90
N MET A 183 -17.82 -38.02 -3.45
CA MET A 183 -17.55 -39.35 -2.88
C MET A 183 -16.94 -39.33 -1.46
N ALA A 184 -16.21 -38.27 -1.10
CA ALA A 184 -15.53 -38.19 0.19
C ALA A 184 -16.39 -37.57 1.30
N TYR A 185 -17.38 -36.73 0.96
CA TYR A 185 -18.10 -35.89 1.91
C TYR A 185 -19.64 -35.93 1.80
N VAL A 186 -20.20 -36.62 0.79
CA VAL A 186 -21.64 -36.79 0.58
C VAL A 186 -21.98 -38.27 0.57
#